data_AF-A0A2X3J1U8-F1
#
_entry.id   AF-A0A2X3J1U8-F1
#
_cell.length_a   1.000
_cell.length_b   1.000
_cell.length_c   1.000
_cell.angle_alpha   90.00
_cell.angle_beta   90.00
_cell.angle_gamma   90.00
#
_symmetry.space_group_name_H-M   'P 1'
#
loop_
_entity.id
_entity.type
_entity.pdbx_description
1 polymer ?
#
loop_
_entity_poly.entity_id
_entity_poly.type
_entity_poly.pdbx_seq_one_letter_code
_entity_poly.pdbx_strand_id
1 'polypeptide(L)'
;MADGNLVALQDAQRALRIVRDREHNVSVLGFSAGGHLLGLAATRPDYRSYPKQDRLDDKPAFADRAALIYPVITLEKTLRTHLHA
;
A
#
# COMPACT_ATOMS: atom_id res chain seq x y z
N MET A 1 -19.25 -0.48 11.72
CA MET A 1 -18.07 0.40 11.71
C MET A 1 -17.13 -0.18 10.67
N ALA A 2 -16.96 0.51 9.53
CA ALA A 2 -16.16 0.04 8.41
C ALA A 2 -14.69 -0.15 8.85
N ASP A 3 -14.01 -1.14 8.25
CA ASP A 3 -12.68 -1.62 8.63
C ASP A 3 -11.63 -0.51 8.85
N GLY A 4 -11.45 -0.06 10.10
CA GLY A 4 -10.45 0.94 10.46
C GLY A 4 -9.01 0.56 10.05
N ASN A 5 -8.75 -0.75 9.93
CA ASN A 5 -7.46 -1.29 9.52
C ASN A 5 -7.12 -1.04 8.03
N LEU A 6 -8.09 -0.64 7.21
CA LEU A 6 -7.88 -0.41 5.77
C LEU A 6 -7.76 1.07 5.40
N VAL A 7 -8.07 2.00 6.31
CA VAL A 7 -8.13 3.44 5.99
C VAL A 7 -6.84 3.93 5.34
N ALA A 8 -5.68 3.58 5.89
CA ALA A 8 -4.39 3.95 5.31
C ALA A 8 -4.20 3.40 3.88
N LEU A 9 -4.65 2.18 3.60
CA LEU A 9 -4.62 1.58 2.27
C LEU A 9 -5.58 2.29 1.31
N GLN A 10 -6.77 2.65 1.78
CA GLN A 10 -7.75 3.39 1.01
C GLN A 10 -7.17 4.75 0.58
N ASP A 11 -6.58 5.48 1.52
CA ASP A 11 -5.93 6.78 1.26
C ASP A 11 -4.75 6.63 0.28
N ALA A 12 -3.89 5.64 0.48
CA ALA A 12 -2.76 5.38 -0.42
C ALA A 12 -3.21 5.06 -1.85
N GLN A 13 -4.24 4.21 -2.00
CA GLN A 13 -4.80 3.89 -3.31
C GLN A 13 -5.45 5.10 -3.97
N ARG A 14 -6.16 5.93 -3.20
CA ARG A 14 -6.77 7.18 -3.70
C ARG A 14 -5.71 8.17 -4.15
N ALA A 15 -4.67 8.37 -3.35
CA ALA A 15 -3.55 9.25 -3.67
C ALA A 15 -2.85 8.83 -4.96
N LEU A 16 -2.57 7.54 -5.14
CA LEU A 16 -1.98 7.00 -6.37
C LEU A 16 -2.82 7.32 -7.61
N ARG A 17 -4.15 7.14 -7.54
CA ARG A 17 -5.04 7.45 -8.65
C ARG A 17 -5.05 8.94 -8.99
N ILE A 18 -5.07 9.81 -7.98
CA ILE A 18 -5.04 11.27 -8.17
C ILE A 18 -3.72 11.72 -8.79
N VAL A 19 -2.58 11.27 -8.27
CA VAL A 19 -1.26 11.66 -8.79
C VAL A 19 -1.07 11.15 -10.22
N ARG A 20 -1.45 9.90 -10.49
CA ARG A 20 -1.30 9.29 -11.82
C ARG A 20 -2.26 9.82 -12.88
N ASP A 21 -3.32 10.52 -12.46
CA ASP A 21 -4.18 11.26 -13.40
C ASP A 21 -3.48 12.52 -13.95
N ARG A 22 -2.47 13.01 -13.22
CA ARG A 22 -1.69 14.20 -13.57
C ARG A 22 -0.32 13.86 -14.14
N GLU A 23 0.26 12.75 -13.69
CA GLU A 23 1.62 12.36 -14.00
C GLU A 23 1.67 10.96 -14.65
N HIS A 24 2.49 10.83 -15.69
CA HIS A 24 2.67 9.55 -16.39
C HIS A 24 3.63 8.59 -15.68
N ASN A 25 4.56 9.12 -14.87
CA ASN A 25 5.58 8.33 -14.18
C ASN A 25 5.50 8.59 -12.67
N VAL A 26 4.88 7.67 -11.95
CA VAL A 26 4.66 7.77 -10.50
C VAL A 26 5.57 6.78 -9.78
N SER A 27 6.42 7.27 -8.89
CA SER A 27 7.22 6.44 -8.00
C SER A 27 6.81 6.65 -6.56
N VAL A 28 6.85 5.60 -5.74
CA VAL A 28 6.57 5.67 -4.30
C VAL A 28 7.80 5.32 -3.47
N LEU A 29 7.92 5.97 -2.31
CA LEU A 29 8.97 5.74 -1.33
C LEU A 29 8.31 5.52 0.04
N GLY A 30 8.56 4.38 0.67
CA GLY A 30 7.97 4.01 1.95
C GLY A 30 9.01 3.53 2.95
N PHE A 31 8.87 3.92 4.22
CA PHE A 31 9.76 3.54 5.31
C PHE A 31 8.98 2.77 6.38
N SER A 32 9.54 1.70 6.95
CA SER A 32 8.93 0.96 8.08
C SER A 32 7.46 0.59 7.83
N ALA A 33 6.52 1.05 8.65
CA ALA A 33 5.07 0.86 8.47
C ALA A 33 4.55 1.49 7.16
N GLY A 34 5.13 2.61 6.71
CA GLY A 34 4.82 3.19 5.40
C GLY A 34 5.32 2.32 4.25
N GLY A 35 6.42 1.59 4.45
CA GLY A 35 6.90 0.57 3.52
C GLY A 35 5.93 -0.62 3.43
N HIS A 36 5.34 -1.05 4.55
CA HIS A 36 4.28 -2.05 4.56
C HIS A 36 3.05 -1.59 3.79
N LEU A 37 2.56 -0.39 4.10
CA LEU A 37 1.40 0.22 3.44
C LEU A 37 1.59 0.32 1.92
N LEU A 38 2.72 0.87 1.48
CA LEU A 38 3.01 1.02 0.05
C LEU A 38 3.29 -0.34 -0.61
N GLY A 39 3.82 -1.31 0.12
CA GLY A 39 3.90 -2.71 -0.34
C GLY A 39 2.51 -3.28 -0.62
N LEU A 40 1.55 -3.10 0.28
CA LEU A 40 0.16 -3.53 0.08
C LEU A 40 -0.47 -2.83 -1.13
N ALA A 41 -0.30 -1.51 -1.25
CA ALA A 41 -0.88 -0.74 -2.36
C ALA A 41 -0.26 -1.11 -3.72
N ALA A 42 1.08 -1.17 -3.80
CA ALA A 42 1.80 -1.42 -5.04
C ALA A 42 1.63 -2.85 -5.57
N THR A 43 1.44 -3.83 -4.69
CA THR A 43 1.25 -5.24 -5.09
C THR A 43 -0.20 -5.61 -5.37
N ARG A 44 -1.15 -4.71 -5.08
CA ARG A 44 -2.59 -4.95 -5.23
C ARG A 44 -3.29 -3.79 -5.94
N PRO A 45 -2.89 -3.44 -7.17
CA PRO A 45 -3.38 -2.25 -7.85
C PRO A 45 -4.89 -2.28 -8.16
N ASP A 46 -5.46 -3.47 -8.33
CA ASP A 46 -6.88 -3.66 -8.63
C ASP A 46 -7.75 -3.93 -7.40
N TYR A 47 -7.14 -4.05 -6.21
CA TYR A 47 -7.89 -4.34 -4.99
C TYR A 47 -8.79 -3.16 -4.61
N ARG A 48 -10.10 -3.43 -4.48
CA ARG A 48 -11.12 -2.43 -4.15
C ARG A 48 -11.30 -2.33 -2.64
N SER A 49 -10.42 -1.55 -1.99
CA SER A 49 -10.48 -1.37 -0.53
C SER A 49 -11.59 -0.43 -0.04
N TYR A 50 -12.23 0.32 -0.95
CA TYR A 50 -13.37 1.21 -0.67
C TYR A 50 -14.33 1.30 -1.88
N PRO A 51 -15.61 1.69 -1.68
CA PRO A 51 -16.57 1.92 -2.76
C PRO A 51 -16.13 3.08 -3.67
N LYS A 52 -16.36 2.97 -4.99
CA LYS A 52 -16.00 4.03 -5.94
C LYS A 52 -16.64 5.37 -5.55
N GLN A 53 -15.83 6.43 -5.58
CA GLN A 53 -16.23 7.81 -5.31
C GLN A 53 -16.36 8.62 -6.60
N ASP A 54 -15.48 8.40 -7.58
CA ASP A 54 -15.52 9.05 -8.90
C ASP A 54 -14.84 8.23 -10.01
N ARG A 55 -14.70 8.83 -11.20
CA ARG A 55 -14.08 8.22 -12.39
C ARG A 55 -12.63 7.80 -12.20
N LEU A 56 -11.89 8.42 -11.27
CA LEU A 56 -10.51 7.99 -11.00
C LEU A 56 -10.49 6.58 -10.41
N ASP A 57 -11.51 6.24 -9.63
CA ASP A 57 -11.68 4.90 -9.07
C ASP A 57 -12.11 3.86 -10.11
N ASP A 58 -12.27 4.20 -11.39
CA ASP A 58 -12.35 3.19 -12.45
C ASP A 58 -10.95 2.65 -12.81
N LYS A 59 -9.89 3.42 -12.54
CA LYS A 59 -8.51 3.08 -12.89
C LYS A 59 -7.81 2.27 -11.75
N PRO A 60 -6.84 1.41 -12.08
CA PRO A 60 -6.01 0.72 -11.07
C PRO A 60 -5.18 1.71 -10.24
N ALA A 61 -4.91 1.42 -8.97
CA ALA A 61 -4.05 2.23 -8.12
C ALA A 61 -2.62 1.67 -8.14
N PHE A 62 -1.80 2.09 -9.11
CA PHE A 62 -0.43 1.61 -9.25
C PHE A 62 0.60 2.75 -9.30
N ALA A 63 1.83 2.41 -8.95
CA ALA A 63 3.03 3.19 -9.19
C ALA A 63 3.93 2.42 -10.16
N ASP A 64 4.69 3.11 -10.99
CA ASP A 64 5.65 2.51 -11.92
C ASP A 64 6.86 1.93 -11.20
N ARG A 65 7.23 2.53 -10.06
CA ARG A 65 8.36 2.11 -9.23
C ARG A 65 8.05 2.26 -7.75
N ALA A 66 8.62 1.39 -6.92
CA ALA A 66 8.50 1.46 -5.47
C ALA A 66 9.87 1.24 -4.82
N ALA A 67 10.25 2.16 -3.93
CA ALA A 67 11.38 2.01 -3.02
C ALA A 67 10.84 1.79 -1.60
N LEU A 68 10.97 0.58 -1.07
CA LEU A 68 10.50 0.23 0.27
C LEU A 68 11.71 0.02 1.17
N ILE A 69 11.93 0.96 2.08
CA ILE A 69 13.11 1.00 2.94
C ILE A 69 12.73 0.42 4.30
N TYR A 70 13.41 -0.67 4.70
CA TYR A 70 13.13 -1.43 5.93
C TYR A 70 11.62 -1.66 6.20
N PRO A 71 10.84 -2.14 5.20
CA PRO A 71 9.41 -2.31 5.39
C PRO A 71 9.10 -3.33 6.48
N VAL A 72 8.03 -3.11 7.24
CA VAL A 72 7.43 -4.19 8.02
C VAL A 72 6.85 -5.19 7.02
N ILE A 73 7.41 -6.41 6.95
CA ILE A 73 6.96 -7.42 5.97
C ILE A 73 5.84 -8.30 6.53
N THR A 74 5.95 -8.68 7.80
CA THR A 74 4.93 -9.47 8.49
C THR A 74 4.62 -8.86 9.86
N LEU A 75 3.35 -8.90 10.23
CA LEU A 75 2.86 -8.60 11.57
C LEU A 75 2.70 -9.89 12.42
N GLU A 76 2.95 -11.04 11.81
CA GLU A 76 2.98 -12.31 12.53
C GLU A 76 4.15 -12.35 13.48
N LYS A 77 3.96 -13.06 14.60
CA LYS A 77 5.02 -13.27 15.58
C LYS A 77 6.12 -14.12 14.94
N THR A 78 7.32 -13.55 14.82
CA THR A 78 8.53 -14.28 14.41
C THR A 78 8.69 -15.57 15.23
N LEU A 79 8.93 -16.68 14.53
CA LEU A 79 9.24 -17.97 15.14
C LEU A 79 10.40 -17.81 16.11
N ARG A 80 10.21 -18.20 17.38
CA ARG A 80 11.30 -18.30 18.36
C ARG A 80 12.36 -19.25 17.80
N THR A 81 13.53 -18.73 17.46
CA THR A 81 14.73 -19.56 17.41
C THR A 81 15.05 -19.94 18.85
N HIS A 82 14.70 -21.16 19.24
CA HIS A 82 15.24 -21.75 20.46
C HIS A 82 16.74 -21.99 20.23
N LEU A 83 17.59 -21.03 20.61
CA LEU A 83 18.98 -21.36 20.92
C LEU A 83 18.99 -21.93 22.34
N HIS A 84 19.11 -23.25 22.43
CA HIS A 84 19.65 -23.88 23.62
C HIS A 84 21.15 -23.58 23.65
N ALA A 85 21.59 -22.90 24.72
CA ALA A 85 22.95 -22.93 25.21
C ALA A 85 22.93 -23.68 26.55
#